data_AF-A0A7W4CRM6-F1
#
_entry.id   AF-A0A7W4CRM6-F1
#
_cell.length_a   1.000
_cell.length_b   1.000
_cell.length_c   1.000
_cell.angle_alpha   90.00
_cell.angle_beta   90.00
_cell.angle_gamma   90.00
#
_symmetry.space_group_name_H-M   'P 1'
#
loop_
_entity.id
_entity.type
_entity.pdbx_description
1 polymer ?
#
loop_
_entity_poly.entity_id
_entity_poly.type
_entity_poly.pdbx_seq_one_letter_code
_entity_poly.pdbx_strand_id
1 'polypeptide(L)'
;MSQPSAFSEALERLSPGYFALVMGTGIVSIGLHEIGLESLSLALLVIAALSYAVLWVLYVWRAVSHRAAMLRDLRGPEMAFAYFTVVAGTDVLAVRLLAAGYVTIALPLIFLGTVLWFVFGYVLPWQVLMTRDGKPILARTNGTWFIWAVASQSLAIGMTRIMGFFPDGRAWIGILAVLSWSVGVALYAGVSILVLLRIVHFGITPREFEPPYWVAMGAMAIAVVAGSNIVAMDSTPMVDATRTLIAGTIAIFWSFCLWLIPILVGAGVWRHFVHRVPLVYVPTFWSIVFPVGMFAVASINVGRVDRLPLVEAIGTVFLYVALAVWAVVFVAMMRNVVMVLLPRARPGRPRVGQGQA
;
A
#
# COMPACT_ATOMS: atom_id res chain seq x y z
N MET A 1 -24.52 -13.16 29.08
CA MET A 1 -23.51 -12.90 28.02
C MET A 1 -23.40 -11.39 27.85
N SER A 2 -22.30 -10.78 28.30
CA SER A 2 -22.05 -9.34 28.16
C SER A 2 -21.88 -9.00 26.68
N GLN A 3 -22.62 -8.01 26.17
CA GLN A 3 -22.42 -7.52 24.81
C GLN A 3 -20.94 -7.10 24.63
N PRO A 4 -20.27 -7.51 23.53
CA PRO A 4 -18.91 -7.07 23.26
C PRO A 4 -18.87 -5.53 23.25
N SER A 5 -17.84 -4.95 23.86
CA SER A 5 -17.66 -3.49 23.83
C SER A 5 -17.56 -3.02 22.38
N ALA A 6 -18.02 -1.80 22.08
CA ALA A 6 -17.93 -1.23 20.73
C ALA A 6 -16.49 -1.26 20.17
N PHE A 7 -15.50 -1.18 21.06
CA PHE A 7 -14.08 -1.36 20.73
C PHE A 7 -13.73 -2.78 20.29
N SER A 8 -14.27 -3.81 20.95
CA SER A 8 -14.06 -5.21 20.56
C SER A 8 -14.61 -5.50 19.15
N GLU A 9 -15.79 -4.96 18.84
CA GLU A 9 -16.39 -5.10 17.49
C GLU A 9 -15.56 -4.36 16.43
N ALA A 10 -15.06 -3.15 16.75
CA ALA A 10 -14.17 -2.42 15.86
C ALA A 10 -12.84 -3.15 15.63
N LEU A 11 -12.29 -3.79 16.67
CA LEU A 11 -11.07 -4.60 16.58
C LEU A 11 -11.28 -5.87 15.76
N GLU A 12 -12.42 -6.55 15.91
CA GLU A 12 -12.77 -7.72 15.10
C GLU A 12 -12.83 -7.36 13.60
N ARG A 13 -13.40 -6.19 13.27
CA ARG A 13 -13.60 -5.67 11.91
C ARG A 13 -12.47 -4.80 11.38
N LEU A 14 -11.34 -4.73 12.10
CA LEU A 14 -10.18 -3.95 11.67
C LEU A 14 -9.71 -4.43 10.29
N SER A 15 -9.65 -3.52 9.32
CA SER A 15 -9.31 -3.85 7.94
C SER A 15 -7.90 -4.45 7.86
N PRO A 16 -7.69 -5.58 7.15
CA PRO A 16 -6.37 -6.16 6.90
C PRO A 16 -5.40 -5.29 6.10
N GLY A 17 -5.94 -4.31 5.35
CA GLY A 17 -5.15 -3.40 4.51
C GLY A 17 -4.75 -2.09 5.19
N TYR A 18 -4.95 -1.96 6.50
CA TYR A 18 -4.85 -0.65 7.16
C TYR A 18 -3.42 -0.15 7.31
N PHE A 19 -2.41 -1.03 7.14
CA PHE A 19 -1.01 -0.61 6.98
C PHE A 19 -0.78 0.24 5.71
N ALA A 20 -1.74 0.32 4.78
CA ALA A 20 -1.73 1.33 3.72
C ALA A 20 -1.63 2.76 4.26
N LEU A 21 -2.08 3.03 5.50
CA LEU A 21 -1.84 4.30 6.21
C LEU A 21 -0.35 4.58 6.38
N VAL A 22 0.42 3.62 6.89
CA VAL A 22 1.86 3.75 7.12
C VAL A 22 2.58 3.89 5.78
N MET A 23 2.23 3.01 4.84
CA MET A 23 2.80 2.99 3.50
C MET A 23 2.57 4.32 2.76
N GLY A 24 1.34 4.84 2.76
CA GLY A 24 0.98 6.11 2.13
C GLY A 24 1.59 7.33 2.81
N THR A 25 1.58 7.36 4.14
CA THR A 25 2.21 8.46 4.90
C THR A 25 3.73 8.48 4.72
N GLY A 26 4.35 7.30 4.75
CA GLY A 26 5.79 7.13 4.57
C GLY A 26 6.27 7.57 3.19
N ILE A 27 5.56 7.24 2.10
CA ILE A 27 5.98 7.67 0.77
C ILE A 27 5.86 9.19 0.57
N VAL A 28 4.81 9.83 1.11
CA VAL A 28 4.69 11.29 1.07
C VAL A 28 5.80 11.94 1.91
N SER A 29 6.16 11.36 3.06
CA SER A 29 7.33 11.80 3.84
C SER A 29 8.63 11.69 3.03
N ILE A 30 8.86 10.58 2.32
CA ILE A 30 10.03 10.40 1.44
C ILE A 30 10.06 11.48 0.35
N GLY A 31 8.95 11.68 -0.37
CA GLY A 31 8.90 12.70 -1.42
C GLY A 31 9.18 14.11 -0.91
N LEU A 32 8.63 14.47 0.26
CA LEU A 32 8.91 15.78 0.88
C LEU A 32 10.38 15.96 1.28
N HIS A 33 11.01 14.89 1.75
CA HIS A 33 12.45 14.88 2.02
C HIS A 33 13.26 15.10 0.73
N GLU A 34 12.88 14.42 -0.36
CA GLU A 34 13.55 14.54 -1.66
C GLU A 34 13.50 15.94 -2.26
N ILE A 35 12.51 16.76 -1.92
CA ILE A 35 12.38 18.16 -2.36
C ILE A 35 12.82 19.19 -1.29
N GLY A 36 13.40 18.74 -0.18
CA GLY A 36 13.96 19.60 0.87
C GLY A 36 12.96 20.18 1.87
N LEU A 37 11.69 19.74 1.88
CA LEU A 37 10.68 20.14 2.86
C LEU A 37 10.77 19.30 4.15
N GLU A 38 11.89 19.44 4.86
CA GLU A 38 12.25 18.51 5.94
C GLU A 38 11.29 18.56 7.14
N SER A 39 10.81 19.74 7.54
CA SER A 39 9.90 19.87 8.67
C SER A 39 8.60 19.09 8.48
N LEU A 40 8.00 19.20 7.29
CA LEU A 40 6.79 18.47 6.94
C LEU A 40 7.08 16.98 6.73
N SER A 41 8.23 16.66 6.12
CA SER A 41 8.68 15.28 5.99
C SER A 41 8.81 14.58 7.35
N LEU A 42 9.44 15.23 8.34
CA LEU A 42 9.60 14.71 9.70
C LEU A 42 8.26 14.58 10.42
N ALA A 43 7.35 15.53 10.27
CA ALA A 43 6.01 15.43 10.84
C ALA A 43 5.27 14.17 10.32
N LEU A 44 5.32 13.93 9.01
CA LEU A 44 4.73 12.72 8.41
C LEU A 44 5.47 11.44 8.84
N LEU A 45 6.79 11.48 9.00
CA LEU A 45 7.57 10.34 9.50
C LEU A 45 7.11 9.96 10.93
N VAL A 46 6.92 10.93 11.81
CA VAL A 46 6.40 10.70 13.17
C VAL A 46 5.00 10.08 13.11
N ILE A 47 4.11 10.61 12.27
CA ILE A 47 2.76 10.04 12.10
C ILE A 47 2.82 8.61 11.57
N ALA A 48 3.70 8.31 10.60
CA ALA A 48 3.89 6.97 10.06
C ALA A 48 4.41 6.00 11.14
N ALA A 49 5.40 6.41 11.92
CA ALA A 49 5.97 5.60 13.00
C ALA A 49 4.96 5.31 14.13
N LEU A 50 4.20 6.32 14.56
CA LEU A 50 3.14 6.16 15.56
C LEU A 50 2.03 5.23 15.04
N SER A 51 1.60 5.43 13.78
CA SER A 51 0.59 4.58 13.14
C SER A 51 1.07 3.14 13.03
N TYR A 52 2.34 2.92 12.70
CA TYR A 52 2.96 1.60 12.62
C TYR A 52 2.92 0.86 13.96
N ALA A 53 3.34 1.53 15.04
CA ALA A 53 3.31 0.95 16.38
C ALA A 53 1.88 0.61 16.82
N VAL A 54 0.93 1.54 16.63
CA VAL A 54 -0.48 1.32 16.98
C VAL A 54 -1.08 0.16 16.18
N LEU A 55 -0.86 0.10 14.87
CA LEU A 55 -1.42 -0.96 14.03
C LEU A 55 -0.86 -2.34 14.37
N TRP A 56 0.44 -2.45 14.71
CA TRP A 56 0.99 -3.70 15.20
C TRP A 56 0.33 -4.16 16.50
N VAL A 57 0.17 -3.25 17.47
CA VAL A 57 -0.52 -3.56 18.73
C VAL A 57 -1.95 -4.05 18.44
N LEU A 58 -2.69 -3.36 17.57
CA LEU A 58 -4.05 -3.73 17.21
C LEU A 58 -4.11 -5.07 16.44
N TYR A 59 -3.17 -5.35 15.53
CA TYR A 59 -3.16 -6.59 14.76
C TYR A 59 -2.77 -7.79 15.64
N VAL A 60 -1.80 -7.62 16.54
CA VAL A 60 -1.43 -8.65 17.51
C VAL A 60 -2.59 -8.90 18.48
N TRP A 61 -3.25 -7.84 18.96
CA TRP A 61 -4.43 -8.00 19.79
C TRP A 61 -5.54 -8.74 19.03
N ARG A 62 -5.86 -8.33 17.80
CA ARG A 62 -6.82 -9.02 16.94
C ARG A 62 -6.46 -10.50 16.73
N ALA A 63 -5.18 -10.80 16.53
CA ALA A 63 -4.67 -12.17 16.39
C ALA A 63 -4.83 -13.00 17.67
N VAL A 64 -4.90 -12.40 18.85
CA VAL A 64 -5.12 -13.12 20.11
C VAL A 64 -6.61 -13.24 20.43
N SER A 65 -7.37 -12.14 20.34
CA SER A 65 -8.76 -12.07 20.80
C SER A 65 -9.79 -12.46 19.73
N HIS A 66 -9.47 -12.29 18.45
CA HIS A 66 -10.39 -12.52 17.32
C HIS A 66 -9.77 -13.42 16.25
N ARG A 67 -9.08 -14.49 16.67
CA ARG A 67 -8.38 -15.48 15.82
C ARG A 67 -9.21 -15.96 14.63
N ALA A 68 -10.46 -16.34 14.89
CA ALA A 68 -11.35 -16.86 13.86
C ALA A 68 -11.67 -15.80 12.79
N ALA A 69 -11.85 -14.54 13.18
CA ALA A 69 -12.07 -13.44 12.24
C ALA A 69 -10.81 -13.20 11.38
N MET A 70 -9.63 -13.13 12.00
CA MET A 70 -8.37 -12.95 11.27
C MET A 70 -8.08 -14.09 10.29
N LEU A 71 -8.33 -15.35 10.70
CA LEU A 71 -8.17 -16.52 9.83
C LEU A 71 -9.16 -16.55 8.67
N ARG A 72 -10.38 -16.04 8.85
CA ARG A 72 -11.34 -15.88 7.74
C ARG A 72 -10.81 -14.89 6.71
N ASP A 73 -10.26 -13.75 7.14
CA ASP A 73 -9.70 -12.75 6.22
C ASP A 73 -8.46 -13.28 5.48
N LEU A 74 -7.59 -14.03 6.17
CA LEU A 74 -6.38 -14.62 5.56
C LEU A 74 -6.69 -15.65 4.46
N ARG A 75 -7.84 -16.31 4.56
CA ARG A 75 -8.31 -17.30 3.56
C ARG A 75 -9.20 -16.68 2.49
N GLY A 76 -9.70 -15.46 2.68
CA GLY A 76 -10.58 -14.77 1.75
C GLY A 76 -9.81 -14.18 0.57
N PRO A 77 -10.06 -14.59 -0.68
CA PRO A 77 -9.37 -14.07 -1.87
C PRO A 77 -9.48 -12.55 -2.03
N GLU A 78 -10.54 -11.94 -1.50
CA GLU A 78 -10.80 -10.50 -1.59
C GLU A 78 -9.93 -9.66 -0.65
N MET A 79 -9.44 -10.26 0.45
CA MET A 79 -8.80 -9.55 1.57
C MET A 79 -7.40 -10.04 1.90
N ALA A 80 -7.06 -11.29 1.58
CA ALA A 80 -5.79 -11.91 1.94
C ALA A 80 -4.59 -11.07 1.46
N PHE A 81 -4.64 -10.59 0.21
CA PHE A 81 -3.56 -9.78 -0.36
C PHE A 81 -3.40 -8.40 0.29
N ALA A 82 -4.40 -7.90 1.00
CA ALA A 82 -4.29 -6.65 1.73
C ALA A 82 -3.28 -6.74 2.90
N TYR A 83 -3.00 -7.93 3.45
CA TYR A 83 -1.96 -8.11 4.47
C TYR A 83 -0.55 -7.80 3.97
N PHE A 84 -0.29 -7.83 2.66
CA PHE A 84 0.98 -7.38 2.10
C PHE A 84 1.25 -5.88 2.33
N THR A 85 0.23 -5.09 2.71
CA THR A 85 0.46 -3.71 3.17
C THR A 85 1.35 -3.65 4.42
N VAL A 86 1.40 -4.70 5.25
CA VAL A 86 2.30 -4.78 6.41
C VAL A 86 3.76 -4.80 5.95
N VAL A 87 4.06 -5.59 4.90
CA VAL A 87 5.41 -5.66 4.30
C VAL A 87 5.78 -4.30 3.72
N ALA A 88 4.95 -3.78 2.81
CA ALA A 88 5.21 -2.51 2.15
C ALA A 88 5.29 -1.33 3.12
N GLY A 89 4.41 -1.27 4.13
CA GLY A 89 4.45 -0.26 5.18
C GLY A 89 5.69 -0.35 6.06
N THR A 90 6.16 -1.56 6.37
CA THR A 90 7.40 -1.79 7.12
C THR A 90 8.62 -1.29 6.33
N ASP A 91 8.74 -1.70 5.07
CA ASP A 91 9.89 -1.33 4.23
C ASP A 91 9.92 0.17 3.94
N VAL A 92 8.78 0.78 3.60
CA VAL A 92 8.70 2.22 3.33
C VAL A 92 9.07 3.04 4.57
N LEU A 93 8.59 2.65 5.76
CA LEU A 93 8.97 3.30 7.01
C LEU A 93 10.47 3.15 7.27
N ALA A 94 11.01 1.95 7.07
CA ALA A 94 12.42 1.66 7.29
C ALA A 94 13.33 2.46 6.35
N VAL A 95 12.98 2.54 5.06
CA VAL A 95 13.69 3.36 4.06
C VAL A 95 13.71 4.83 4.48
N ARG A 96 12.57 5.37 4.94
CA ARG A 96 12.52 6.77 5.41
C ARG A 96 13.32 7.00 6.69
N LEU A 97 13.28 6.06 7.64
CA LEU A 97 14.07 6.11 8.88
C LEU A 97 15.57 6.07 8.57
N LEU A 98 15.97 5.24 7.61
CA LEU A 98 17.36 5.18 7.15
C LEU A 98 17.81 6.50 6.54
N ALA A 99 16.96 7.14 5.73
CA ALA A 99 17.24 8.48 5.19
C ALA A 99 17.34 9.57 6.27
N ALA A 100 16.65 9.40 7.41
CA ALA A 100 16.79 10.26 8.59
C ALA A 100 17.99 9.91 9.48
N GLY A 101 18.79 8.89 9.14
CA GLY A 101 19.96 8.47 9.91
C GLY A 101 19.67 7.46 11.04
N TYR A 102 18.44 6.99 11.22
CA TYR A 102 18.07 6.01 12.25
C TYR A 102 18.38 4.56 11.82
N VAL A 103 19.65 4.28 11.52
CA VAL A 103 20.13 3.00 10.97
C VAL A 103 19.79 1.81 11.89
N THR A 104 19.96 1.99 13.21
CA THR A 104 19.73 0.93 14.22
C THR A 104 18.28 0.46 14.28
N ILE A 105 17.33 1.31 13.87
CA ILE A 105 15.90 0.97 13.81
C ILE A 105 15.53 0.50 12.40
N ALA A 106 16.08 1.13 11.37
CA ALA A 106 15.77 0.83 9.98
C ALA A 106 16.21 -0.58 9.57
N LEU A 107 17.42 -1.02 9.94
CA LEU A 107 17.94 -2.34 9.53
C LEU A 107 17.08 -3.51 10.06
N PRO A 108 16.69 -3.57 11.36
CA PRO A 108 15.76 -4.58 11.83
C PRO A 108 14.40 -4.55 11.14
N LEU A 109 13.90 -3.37 10.76
CA LEU A 109 12.62 -3.26 10.05
C LEU A 109 12.74 -3.81 8.62
N ILE A 110 13.81 -3.53 7.88
CA ILE A 110 14.04 -4.12 6.55
C ILE A 110 14.17 -5.64 6.65
N PHE A 111 14.87 -6.14 7.68
CA PHE A 111 14.93 -7.58 7.94
C PHE A 111 13.55 -8.16 8.24
N LEU A 112 12.75 -7.51 9.09
CA LEU A 112 11.37 -7.91 9.37
C LEU A 112 10.52 -7.92 8.10
N GLY A 113 10.59 -6.87 7.27
CA GLY A 113 9.91 -6.79 5.98
C GLY A 113 10.29 -7.94 5.05
N THR A 114 11.59 -8.27 4.98
CA THR A 114 12.11 -9.42 4.22
C THR A 114 11.50 -10.74 4.70
N VAL A 115 11.50 -10.98 6.01
CA VAL A 115 10.92 -12.21 6.59
C VAL A 115 9.42 -12.28 6.31
N LEU A 116 8.70 -11.18 6.53
CA LEU A 116 7.26 -11.10 6.26
C LEU A 116 6.94 -11.31 4.78
N TRP A 117 7.76 -10.77 3.88
CA TRP A 117 7.61 -10.96 2.44
C TRP A 117 7.71 -12.43 2.05
N PHE A 118 8.72 -13.15 2.54
CA PHE A 118 8.86 -14.59 2.27
C PHE A 118 7.68 -15.38 2.85
N VAL A 119 7.32 -15.14 4.11
CA VAL A 119 6.22 -15.85 4.78
C VAL A 119 4.90 -15.59 4.05
N PHE A 120 4.54 -14.33 3.82
CA PHE A 120 3.28 -13.99 3.16
C PHE A 120 3.28 -14.36 1.68
N GLY A 121 4.42 -14.21 1.00
CA GLY A 121 4.63 -14.53 -0.41
C GLY A 121 4.33 -15.99 -0.76
N TYR A 122 4.58 -16.92 0.16
CA TYR A 122 4.22 -18.32 -0.03
C TYR A 122 2.89 -18.68 0.62
N VAL A 123 2.60 -18.18 1.83
CA VAL A 123 1.42 -18.62 2.60
C VAL A 123 0.12 -18.07 2.02
N LEU A 124 0.03 -16.77 1.70
CA LEU A 124 -1.23 -16.14 1.30
C LEU A 124 -1.70 -16.59 -0.10
N PRO A 125 -0.86 -16.57 -1.15
CA PRO A 125 -1.27 -17.06 -2.46
C PRO A 125 -1.61 -18.56 -2.42
N TRP A 126 -0.86 -19.37 -1.67
CA TRP A 126 -1.18 -20.77 -1.48
C TRP A 126 -2.58 -20.95 -0.89
N GLN A 127 -2.91 -20.24 0.19
CA GLN A 127 -4.24 -20.33 0.80
C GLN A 127 -5.34 -19.90 -0.17
N VAL A 128 -5.16 -18.78 -0.89
CA VAL A 128 -6.14 -18.25 -1.83
C VAL A 128 -6.35 -19.19 -3.02
N LEU A 129 -5.26 -19.66 -3.65
CA LEU A 129 -5.32 -20.50 -4.84
C LEU A 129 -5.81 -21.93 -4.55
N MET A 130 -5.59 -22.42 -3.34
CA MET A 130 -6.08 -23.74 -2.90
C MET A 130 -7.48 -23.68 -2.28
N THR A 131 -8.08 -22.50 -2.17
CA THR A 131 -9.45 -22.38 -1.64
C THR A 131 -10.45 -23.03 -2.60
N ARG A 132 -11.16 -24.04 -2.10
CA ARG A 132 -12.22 -24.76 -2.83
C ARG A 132 -13.58 -24.56 -2.17
N ASP A 133 -14.09 -23.35 -2.24
CA ASP A 133 -15.41 -22.96 -1.73
C ASP A 133 -16.51 -22.91 -2.81
N GLY A 134 -16.21 -23.46 -4.00
CA GLY A 134 -17.14 -23.54 -5.13
C GLY A 134 -17.33 -22.24 -5.92
N LYS A 135 -16.66 -21.14 -5.54
CA LYS A 135 -16.77 -19.84 -6.23
C LYS A 135 -15.56 -19.59 -7.14
N PRO A 136 -15.74 -19.08 -8.37
CA PRO A 136 -14.63 -18.71 -9.23
C PRO A 136 -13.72 -17.68 -8.56
N ILE A 137 -12.42 -17.97 -8.46
CA ILE A 137 -11.43 -17.03 -7.91
C ILE A 137 -11.39 -15.76 -8.78
N LEU A 138 -11.49 -15.90 -10.10
CA LEU A 138 -11.45 -14.79 -11.06
C LEU A 138 -12.51 -13.71 -10.76
N ALA A 139 -13.71 -14.10 -10.34
CA ALA A 139 -14.79 -13.16 -10.00
C ALA A 139 -14.47 -12.33 -8.74
N ARG A 140 -13.59 -12.83 -7.88
CA ARG A 140 -13.19 -12.23 -6.60
C ARG A 140 -11.87 -11.45 -6.67
N THR A 141 -11.16 -11.55 -7.79
CA THR A 141 -9.97 -10.76 -8.06
C THR A 141 -10.33 -9.27 -8.08
N ASN A 142 -9.59 -8.46 -7.32
CA ASN A 142 -9.80 -7.02 -7.23
C ASN A 142 -8.45 -6.28 -7.09
N GLY A 143 -8.49 -4.95 -6.98
CA GLY A 143 -7.29 -4.12 -6.91
C GLY A 143 -6.33 -4.42 -5.76
N THR A 144 -6.77 -5.07 -4.67
CA THR A 144 -5.88 -5.42 -3.55
C THR A 144 -4.82 -6.45 -3.93
N TRP A 145 -5.05 -7.25 -4.97
CA TRP A 145 -4.09 -8.25 -5.45
C TRP A 145 -2.78 -7.62 -5.93
N PHE A 146 -2.82 -6.36 -6.42
CA PHE A 146 -1.62 -5.62 -6.81
C PHE A 146 -0.68 -5.32 -5.63
N ILE A 147 -1.19 -5.33 -4.40
CA ILE A 147 -0.38 -5.11 -3.19
C ILE A 147 0.68 -6.22 -3.04
N TRP A 148 0.43 -7.41 -3.58
CA TRP A 148 1.43 -8.47 -3.63
C TRP A 148 2.69 -8.06 -4.41
N ALA A 149 2.51 -7.45 -5.58
CA ALA A 149 3.60 -6.88 -6.36
C ALA A 149 4.25 -5.71 -5.62
N VAL A 150 3.45 -4.82 -5.00
CA VAL A 150 3.95 -3.67 -4.23
C VAL A 150 4.89 -4.11 -3.11
N ALA A 151 4.54 -5.14 -2.34
CA ALA A 151 5.39 -5.65 -1.28
C ALA A 151 6.73 -6.22 -1.78
N SER A 152 6.74 -6.81 -2.98
CA SER A 152 7.97 -7.26 -3.61
C SER A 152 8.86 -6.09 -4.02
N GLN A 153 8.26 -5.03 -4.56
CA GLN A 153 8.99 -3.83 -4.96
C GLN A 153 9.51 -3.01 -3.77
N SER A 154 8.78 -2.98 -2.65
CA SER A 154 9.24 -2.32 -1.43
C SER A 154 10.48 -3.00 -0.85
N LEU A 155 10.52 -4.33 -0.88
CA LEU A 155 11.70 -5.10 -0.48
C LEU A 155 12.90 -4.78 -1.38
N ALA A 156 12.69 -4.70 -2.70
CA ALA A 156 13.75 -4.33 -3.65
C ALA A 156 14.38 -2.98 -3.30
N ILE A 157 13.55 -1.97 -2.98
CA ILE A 157 14.02 -0.65 -2.51
C ILE A 157 14.77 -0.80 -1.18
N GLY A 158 14.26 -1.58 -0.23
CA GLY A 158 14.95 -1.85 1.03
C GLY A 158 16.35 -2.42 0.82
N MET A 159 16.50 -3.40 -0.08
CA MET A 159 17.78 -4.02 -0.42
C MET A 159 18.77 -3.02 -1.01
N THR A 160 18.33 -2.13 -1.90
CA THR A 160 19.23 -1.12 -2.50
C THR A 160 19.82 -0.18 -1.44
N ARG A 161 19.05 0.10 -0.38
CA ARG A 161 19.41 1.05 0.67
C ARG A 161 20.34 0.48 1.73
N ILE A 162 20.36 -0.84 1.91
CA ILE A 162 21.22 -1.48 2.93
C ILE A 162 22.59 -1.92 2.42
N MET A 163 22.82 -1.90 1.09
CA MET A 163 24.05 -2.40 0.47
C MET A 163 25.33 -1.83 1.10
N GLY A 164 25.35 -0.53 1.40
CA GLY A 164 26.50 0.15 2.00
C GLY A 164 26.89 -0.34 3.40
N PHE A 165 25.95 -0.96 4.13
CA PHE A 165 26.17 -1.43 5.50
C PHE A 165 26.70 -2.87 5.58
N PHE A 166 26.70 -3.61 4.46
CA PHE A 166 27.15 -5.00 4.39
C PHE A 166 28.11 -5.22 3.22
N PRO A 167 29.38 -4.76 3.32
CA PRO A 167 30.37 -4.87 2.23
C PRO A 167 30.57 -6.31 1.73
N ASP A 168 30.66 -7.27 2.65
CA ASP A 168 30.84 -8.69 2.30
C ASP A 168 29.57 -9.34 1.72
N GLY A 169 28.41 -8.70 1.92
CA GLY A 169 27.10 -9.16 1.48
C GLY A 169 26.62 -8.56 0.16
N ARG A 170 27.39 -7.66 -0.49
CA ARG A 170 26.95 -6.89 -1.67
C ARG A 170 26.39 -7.76 -2.79
N ALA A 171 27.05 -8.89 -3.09
CA ALA A 171 26.59 -9.80 -4.14
C ALA A 171 25.19 -10.39 -3.84
N TRP A 172 24.97 -10.84 -2.60
CA TRP A 172 23.68 -11.36 -2.16
C TRP A 172 22.60 -10.28 -2.13
N ILE A 173 22.94 -9.07 -1.68
CA ILE A 173 22.01 -7.93 -1.68
C ILE A 173 21.61 -7.55 -3.12
N GLY A 174 22.57 -7.53 -4.06
CA GLY A 174 22.28 -7.31 -5.48
C GLY A 174 21.35 -8.38 -6.05
N ILE A 175 21.59 -9.66 -5.72
CA ILE A 175 20.70 -10.76 -6.12
C ILE A 175 19.31 -10.59 -5.54
N LEU A 176 19.18 -10.30 -4.24
CA LEU A 176 17.89 -10.13 -3.57
C LEU A 176 17.12 -8.92 -4.10
N ALA A 177 17.80 -7.81 -4.40
CA ALA A 177 17.19 -6.63 -5.01
C ALA A 177 16.60 -6.95 -6.39
N VAL A 178 17.39 -7.58 -7.27
CA VAL A 178 16.94 -7.97 -8.62
C VAL A 178 15.86 -9.05 -8.56
N LEU A 179 15.98 -10.04 -7.66
CA LEU A 179 15.00 -11.09 -7.46
C LEU A 179 13.65 -10.50 -7.03
N SER A 180 13.64 -9.69 -5.98
CA SER A 180 12.41 -9.08 -5.45
C SER A 180 11.76 -8.12 -6.46
N TRP A 181 12.56 -7.36 -7.21
CA TRP A 181 12.05 -6.55 -8.33
C TRP A 181 11.42 -7.41 -9.42
N SER A 182 12.10 -8.46 -9.86
CA SER A 182 11.64 -9.36 -10.94
C SER A 182 10.36 -10.10 -10.55
N VAL A 183 10.29 -10.60 -9.31
CA VAL A 183 9.07 -11.22 -8.77
C VAL A 183 7.94 -10.20 -8.77
N GLY A 184 8.18 -8.97 -8.32
CA GLY A 184 7.16 -7.91 -8.33
C GLY A 184 6.64 -7.59 -9.74
N VAL A 185 7.52 -7.53 -10.73
CA VAL A 185 7.15 -7.30 -12.15
C VAL A 185 6.30 -8.44 -12.69
N ALA A 186 6.70 -9.70 -12.47
CA ALA A 186 5.95 -10.88 -12.92
C ALA A 186 4.57 -10.95 -12.24
N LEU A 187 4.51 -10.68 -10.93
CA LEU A 187 3.26 -10.61 -10.18
C LEU A 187 2.34 -9.51 -10.69
N TYR A 188 2.89 -8.32 -10.98
CA TYR A 188 2.11 -7.22 -11.55
C TYR A 188 1.47 -7.62 -12.88
N ALA A 189 2.24 -8.24 -13.79
CA ALA A 189 1.72 -8.70 -15.07
C ALA A 189 0.62 -9.76 -14.89
N GLY A 190 0.84 -10.77 -14.04
CA GLY A 190 -0.14 -11.81 -13.75
C GLY A 190 -1.44 -11.26 -13.15
N VAL A 191 -1.33 -10.39 -12.13
CA VAL A 191 -2.50 -9.75 -11.51
C VAL A 191 -3.23 -8.84 -12.50
N SER A 192 -2.50 -8.09 -13.34
CA SER A 192 -3.09 -7.24 -14.38
C SER A 192 -3.96 -8.05 -15.34
N ILE A 193 -3.47 -9.20 -15.79
CA ILE A 193 -4.21 -10.11 -16.67
C ILE A 193 -5.46 -10.63 -15.94
N LEU A 194 -5.34 -11.09 -14.69
CA LEU A 194 -6.50 -11.58 -13.92
C LEU A 194 -7.55 -10.49 -13.71
N VAL A 195 -7.14 -9.27 -13.36
CA VAL A 195 -8.05 -8.13 -13.18
C VAL A 195 -8.71 -7.78 -14.51
N LEU A 196 -7.94 -7.71 -15.61
CA LEU A 196 -8.52 -7.42 -16.93
C LEU A 196 -9.53 -8.49 -17.35
N LEU A 197 -9.20 -9.77 -17.18
CA LEU A 197 -10.11 -10.87 -17.46
C LEU A 197 -11.37 -10.81 -16.59
N ARG A 198 -11.25 -10.45 -15.30
CA ARG A 198 -12.39 -10.22 -14.41
C ARG A 198 -13.28 -9.11 -14.95
N ILE A 199 -12.70 -7.98 -15.37
CA ILE A 199 -13.45 -6.84 -15.93
C ILE A 199 -14.18 -7.24 -17.22
N VAL A 200 -13.50 -7.96 -18.12
CA VAL A 200 -14.07 -8.40 -19.39
C VAL A 200 -15.24 -9.36 -19.19
N HIS A 201 -15.14 -10.30 -18.25
CA HIS A 201 -16.16 -11.34 -18.05
C HIS A 201 -17.31 -10.91 -17.14
N PHE A 202 -17.03 -10.08 -16.12
CA PHE A 202 -18.00 -9.74 -15.07
C PHE A 202 -18.35 -8.25 -15.02
N GLY A 203 -17.68 -7.39 -15.79
CA GLY A 203 -17.80 -5.93 -15.69
C GLY A 203 -17.22 -5.37 -14.40
N ILE A 204 -17.44 -4.07 -14.14
CA ILE A 204 -17.26 -3.42 -12.84
C ILE A 204 -18.45 -2.52 -12.60
N THR A 205 -19.15 -2.69 -11.47
CA THR A 205 -20.18 -1.73 -11.06
C THR A 205 -19.55 -0.50 -10.37
N PRO A 206 -20.20 0.67 -10.33
CA PRO A 206 -19.67 1.85 -9.62
C PRO A 206 -19.32 1.60 -8.15
N ARG A 207 -20.01 0.65 -7.51
CA ARG A 207 -19.73 0.26 -6.11
C ARG A 207 -18.50 -0.63 -5.98
N GLU A 208 -18.26 -1.47 -6.97
CA GLU A 208 -17.11 -2.36 -7.05
C GLU A 208 -15.82 -1.66 -7.47
N PHE A 209 -15.89 -0.48 -8.09
CA PHE A 209 -14.70 0.35 -8.31
C PHE A 209 -14.21 0.94 -6.99
N GLU A 210 -13.50 0.12 -6.24
CA GLU A 210 -12.98 0.44 -4.93
C GLU A 210 -11.63 1.19 -5.01
N PRO A 211 -11.26 1.95 -3.97
CA PRO A 211 -9.96 2.61 -3.87
C PRO A 211 -8.73 1.76 -4.25
N PRO A 212 -8.66 0.44 -3.96
CA PRO A 212 -7.52 -0.39 -4.34
C PRO A 212 -7.25 -0.49 -5.85
N TYR A 213 -8.17 -0.12 -6.75
CA TYR A 213 -7.85 -0.06 -8.19
C TYR A 213 -6.77 0.98 -8.52
N TRP A 214 -6.60 2.01 -7.70
CA TRP A 214 -5.45 2.93 -7.82
C TRP A 214 -4.10 2.23 -7.62
N VAL A 215 -4.08 1.10 -6.91
CA VAL A 215 -2.86 0.32 -6.69
C VAL A 215 -2.34 -0.31 -8.00
N ALA A 216 -3.16 -0.45 -9.04
CA ALA A 216 -2.67 -0.84 -10.36
C ALA A 216 -1.59 0.15 -10.88
N MET A 217 -1.88 1.45 -10.83
CA MET A 217 -0.89 2.48 -11.14
C MET A 217 0.22 2.52 -10.09
N GLY A 218 -0.12 2.41 -8.80
CA GLY A 218 0.87 2.46 -7.72
C GLY A 218 1.91 1.34 -7.76
N ALA A 219 1.52 0.14 -8.20
CA ALA A 219 2.41 -1.01 -8.33
C ALA A 219 3.46 -0.81 -9.44
N MET A 220 3.08 -0.22 -10.57
CA MET A 220 4.05 0.19 -11.59
C MET A 220 4.94 1.32 -11.10
N ALA A 221 4.39 2.31 -10.40
CA ALA A 221 5.16 3.43 -9.90
C ALA A 221 6.23 2.99 -8.88
N ILE A 222 5.93 2.06 -7.96
CA ILE A 222 6.95 1.52 -7.06
C ILE A 222 7.97 0.64 -7.79
N ALA A 223 7.56 -0.09 -8.84
CA ALA A 223 8.49 -0.84 -9.69
C ALA A 223 9.46 0.09 -10.46
N VAL A 224 9.00 1.29 -10.84
CA VAL A 224 9.85 2.35 -11.38
C VAL A 224 10.87 2.81 -10.34
N VAL A 225 10.41 3.19 -9.13
CA VAL A 225 11.32 3.62 -8.05
C VAL A 225 12.35 2.53 -7.72
N ALA A 226 11.89 1.29 -7.50
CA ALA A 226 12.74 0.15 -7.20
C ALA A 226 13.77 -0.10 -8.32
N GLY A 227 13.32 -0.12 -9.57
CA GLY A 227 14.19 -0.29 -10.72
C GLY A 227 15.23 0.83 -10.84
N SER A 228 14.82 2.09 -10.69
CA SER A 228 15.75 3.23 -10.75
C SER A 228 16.80 3.15 -9.66
N ASN A 229 16.41 2.73 -8.46
CA ASN A 229 17.37 2.50 -7.37
C ASN A 229 18.33 1.34 -7.71
N ILE A 230 17.87 0.23 -8.30
CA ILE A 230 18.73 -0.87 -8.75
C ILE A 230 19.69 -0.44 -9.85
N VAL A 231 19.23 0.34 -10.82
CA VAL A 231 20.06 0.90 -11.90
C VAL A 231 21.08 1.91 -11.37
N ALA A 232 20.87 2.47 -10.18
CA ALA A 232 21.83 3.35 -9.51
C ALA A 232 22.74 2.62 -8.50
N MET A 233 22.50 1.34 -8.21
CA MET A 233 23.33 0.57 -7.27
C MET A 233 24.74 0.33 -7.80
N ASP A 234 25.68 0.18 -6.85
CA ASP A 234 27.04 -0.31 -7.11
C ASP A 234 27.00 -1.62 -7.92
N SER A 235 27.96 -1.75 -8.82
CA SER A 235 28.07 -2.90 -9.71
C SER A 235 28.22 -4.22 -8.94
N THR A 236 27.37 -5.16 -9.29
CA THR A 236 27.46 -6.58 -8.92
C THR A 236 27.06 -7.40 -10.15
N PRO A 237 27.53 -8.66 -10.30
CA PRO A 237 27.26 -9.44 -11.51
C PRO A 237 25.77 -9.51 -11.90
N MET A 238 24.87 -9.67 -10.92
CA MET A 238 23.43 -9.74 -11.18
C MET A 238 22.82 -8.39 -11.57
N VAL A 239 23.24 -7.29 -10.93
CA VAL A 239 22.77 -5.95 -11.25
C VAL A 239 23.23 -5.56 -12.65
N ASP A 240 24.49 -5.80 -12.99
CA ASP A 240 25.05 -5.44 -14.31
C ASP A 240 24.39 -6.24 -15.43
N ALA A 241 24.11 -7.53 -15.22
CA ALA A 241 23.41 -8.37 -16.19
C ALA A 241 21.97 -7.90 -16.50
N THR A 242 21.32 -7.21 -15.55
CA THR A 242 19.90 -6.80 -15.67
C THR A 242 19.70 -5.31 -15.87
N ARG A 243 20.75 -4.48 -15.71
CA ARG A 243 20.67 -3.02 -15.71
C ARG A 243 19.95 -2.44 -16.92
N THR A 244 20.32 -2.86 -18.13
CA THR A 244 19.71 -2.37 -19.38
C THR A 244 18.24 -2.77 -19.51
N LEU A 245 17.89 -4.00 -19.12
CA LEU A 245 16.51 -4.50 -19.15
C LEU A 245 15.63 -3.71 -18.16
N ILE A 246 16.13 -3.51 -16.95
CA ILE A 246 15.43 -2.77 -15.90
C ILE A 246 15.24 -1.31 -16.35
N ALA A 247 16.26 -0.65 -16.89
CA ALA A 247 16.18 0.72 -17.41
C ALA A 247 15.08 0.88 -18.48
N GLY A 248 15.04 -0.02 -19.48
CA GLY A 248 13.99 0.01 -20.49
C GLY A 248 12.59 -0.25 -19.91
N THR A 249 12.47 -1.17 -18.95
CA THR A 249 11.19 -1.50 -18.31
C THR A 249 10.64 -0.32 -17.50
N ILE A 250 11.49 0.42 -16.80
CA ILE A 250 11.11 1.61 -16.02
C ILE A 250 10.45 2.66 -16.91
N ALA A 251 11.04 2.97 -18.06
CA ALA A 251 10.48 3.97 -18.99
C ALA A 251 9.08 3.56 -19.48
N ILE A 252 8.88 2.28 -19.79
CA ILE A 252 7.58 1.72 -20.18
C ILE A 252 6.57 1.88 -19.03
N PHE A 253 6.96 1.48 -17.82
CA PHE A 253 6.08 1.53 -16.64
C PHE A 253 5.70 2.95 -16.26
N TRP A 254 6.64 3.89 -16.30
CA TRP A 254 6.37 5.31 -16.03
C TRP A 254 5.36 5.87 -17.04
N SER A 255 5.56 5.59 -18.33
CA SER A 255 4.64 6.01 -19.39
C SER A 255 3.24 5.43 -19.20
N PHE A 256 3.15 4.16 -18.80
CA PHE A 256 1.88 3.50 -18.51
C PHE A 256 1.20 4.06 -17.25
N CYS A 257 1.97 4.47 -16.23
CA CYS A 257 1.41 5.17 -15.08
C CYS A 257 0.71 6.46 -15.51
N LEU A 258 1.38 7.27 -16.33
CA LEU A 258 0.82 8.51 -16.86
C LEU A 258 -0.47 8.25 -17.66
N TRP A 259 -0.47 7.18 -18.47
CA TRP A 259 -1.64 6.75 -19.25
C TRP A 259 -2.84 6.32 -18.39
N LEU A 260 -2.61 5.71 -17.22
CA LEU A 260 -3.69 5.26 -16.34
C LEU A 260 -4.37 6.39 -15.57
N ILE A 261 -3.70 7.53 -15.36
CA ILE A 261 -4.21 8.63 -14.53
C ILE A 261 -5.58 9.14 -15.05
N PRO A 262 -5.77 9.48 -16.33
CA PRO A 262 -7.07 9.91 -16.85
C PRO A 262 -8.18 8.87 -16.62
N ILE A 263 -7.88 7.58 -16.77
CA ILE A 263 -8.85 6.49 -16.58
C ILE A 263 -9.25 6.40 -15.10
N LEU A 264 -8.30 6.46 -14.19
CA LEU A 264 -8.55 6.37 -12.75
C LEU A 264 -9.33 7.58 -12.22
N VAL A 265 -8.96 8.79 -12.67
CA VAL A 265 -9.70 10.02 -12.35
C VAL A 265 -11.11 9.96 -12.93
N GLY A 266 -11.26 9.57 -14.20
CA GLY A 266 -12.55 9.41 -14.87
C GLY A 266 -13.45 8.40 -14.16
N ALA A 267 -12.90 7.25 -13.74
CA ALA A 267 -13.63 6.24 -12.96
C ALA A 267 -14.05 6.75 -11.57
N GLY A 268 -13.21 7.56 -10.92
CA GLY A 268 -13.56 8.25 -9.67
C GLY A 268 -14.70 9.25 -9.87
N VAL A 269 -14.66 10.04 -10.94
CA VAL A 269 -15.74 10.99 -11.30
C VAL A 269 -17.04 10.25 -11.60
N TRP A 270 -16.96 9.19 -12.40
CA TRP A 270 -18.09 8.32 -12.74
C TRP A 270 -18.75 7.71 -11.50
N ARG A 271 -17.96 7.26 -10.53
CA ARG A 271 -18.44 6.68 -9.27
C ARG A 271 -19.15 7.70 -8.37
N HIS A 272 -18.52 8.85 -8.12
CA HIS A 272 -18.98 9.78 -7.08
C HIS A 272 -19.90 10.89 -7.60
N PHE A 273 -19.67 11.38 -8.82
CA PHE A 273 -20.46 12.50 -9.38
C PHE A 273 -21.61 12.01 -10.26
N VAL A 274 -21.35 11.03 -11.15
CA VAL A 274 -22.39 10.51 -12.05
C VAL A 274 -23.32 9.54 -11.30
N HIS A 275 -22.75 8.55 -10.60
CA HIS A 275 -23.53 7.52 -9.89
C HIS A 275 -23.83 7.85 -8.42
N ARG A 276 -23.39 9.03 -7.95
CA ARG A 276 -23.67 9.57 -6.61
C ARG A 276 -23.39 8.58 -5.46
N VAL A 277 -22.35 7.75 -5.60
CA VAL A 277 -21.90 6.89 -4.49
C VAL A 277 -21.33 7.79 -3.38
N PRO A 278 -21.87 7.73 -2.15
CA PRO A 278 -21.51 8.68 -1.11
C PRO A 278 -20.05 8.53 -0.68
N LEU A 279 -19.38 9.65 -0.44
CA LEU A 279 -18.01 9.72 0.09
C LEU A 279 -18.03 9.51 1.61
N VAL A 280 -18.16 8.26 2.03
CA VAL A 280 -18.01 7.84 3.43
C VAL A 280 -16.62 7.27 3.63
N TYR A 281 -15.92 7.70 4.69
CA TYR A 281 -14.59 7.19 5.00
C TYR A 281 -14.60 5.67 5.11
N VAL A 282 -13.76 5.03 4.30
CA VAL A 282 -13.44 3.62 4.41
C VAL A 282 -11.92 3.47 4.51
N PRO A 283 -11.41 2.48 5.28
CA PRO A 283 -9.98 2.22 5.42
C PRO A 283 -9.20 2.15 4.10
N THR A 284 -9.83 1.63 3.05
CA THR A 284 -9.23 1.44 1.73
C THR A 284 -8.88 2.75 1.02
N PHE A 285 -9.37 3.91 1.45
CA PHE A 285 -8.93 5.20 0.87
C PHE A 285 -7.44 5.46 0.99
N TRP A 286 -6.77 4.88 1.99
CA TRP A 286 -5.30 4.92 2.09
C TRP A 286 -4.60 4.25 0.89
N SER A 287 -5.28 3.34 0.18
CA SER A 287 -4.81 2.74 -1.08
C SER A 287 -4.82 3.70 -2.27
N ILE A 288 -5.30 4.96 -2.12
CA ILE A 288 -5.17 6.04 -3.12
C ILE A 288 -3.95 6.91 -2.81
N VAL A 289 -3.73 7.21 -1.52
CA VAL A 289 -2.63 8.08 -1.07
C VAL A 289 -1.28 7.52 -1.53
N PHE A 290 -1.07 6.21 -1.33
CA PHE A 290 0.17 5.57 -1.70
C PHE A 290 0.48 5.64 -3.21
N PRO A 291 -0.42 5.22 -4.14
CA PRO A 291 -0.16 5.33 -5.58
C PRO A 291 0.14 6.75 -6.06
N VAL A 292 -0.58 7.75 -5.56
CA VAL A 292 -0.36 9.15 -5.96
C VAL A 292 1.01 9.65 -5.46
N GLY A 293 1.35 9.37 -4.20
CA GLY A 293 2.66 9.71 -3.64
C GLY A 293 3.80 8.93 -4.32
N MET A 294 3.58 7.66 -4.65
CA MET A 294 4.57 6.82 -5.31
C MET A 294 4.83 7.28 -6.75
N PHE A 295 3.80 7.66 -7.52
CA PHE A 295 4.00 8.24 -8.85
C PHE A 295 4.77 9.56 -8.80
N ALA A 296 4.53 10.38 -7.77
CA ALA A 296 5.30 11.60 -7.53
C ALA A 296 6.79 11.29 -7.34
N VAL A 297 7.12 10.40 -6.40
CA VAL A 297 8.50 9.97 -6.10
C VAL A 297 9.15 9.28 -7.31
N ALA A 298 8.40 8.45 -8.04
CA ALA A 298 8.88 7.81 -9.26
C ALA A 298 9.30 8.83 -10.32
N SER A 299 8.48 9.86 -10.53
CA SER A 299 8.75 10.92 -11.49
C SER A 299 9.92 11.82 -11.05
N ILE A 300 10.04 12.12 -9.77
CA ILE A 300 11.21 12.86 -9.24
C ILE A 300 12.49 12.04 -9.45
N ASN A 301 12.49 10.76 -9.10
CA ASN A 301 13.66 9.89 -9.23
C ASN A 301 14.09 9.72 -10.69
N VAL A 302 13.16 9.36 -11.59
CA VAL A 302 13.45 9.22 -13.04
C VAL A 302 13.89 10.57 -13.63
N GLY A 303 13.21 11.67 -13.28
CA GLY A 303 13.56 13.01 -13.74
C GLY A 303 15.00 13.40 -13.39
N ARG A 304 15.47 13.04 -12.20
CA ARG A 304 16.84 13.32 -11.75
C ARG A 304 17.87 12.40 -12.40
N VAL A 305 17.60 11.10 -12.46
CA VAL A 305 18.52 10.10 -13.01
C VAL A 305 18.75 10.31 -14.50
N ASP A 306 17.67 10.51 -15.27
CA ASP A 306 17.72 10.67 -16.72
C ASP A 306 17.85 12.14 -17.17
N ARG A 307 17.96 13.07 -16.21
CA ARG A 307 18.07 14.52 -16.44
C ARG A 307 16.90 15.09 -17.27
N LEU A 308 15.68 14.66 -16.92
CA LEU A 308 14.42 15.08 -17.54
C LEU A 308 13.69 16.08 -16.61
N PRO A 309 13.97 17.40 -16.69
CA PRO A 309 13.43 18.38 -15.75
C PRO A 309 11.90 18.47 -15.79
N LEU A 310 11.28 18.20 -16.94
CA LEU A 310 9.82 18.16 -17.05
C LEU A 310 9.21 17.01 -16.23
N VAL A 311 9.86 15.84 -16.23
CA VAL A 311 9.40 14.66 -15.48
C VAL A 311 9.55 14.91 -13.98
N GLU A 312 10.65 15.53 -13.55
CA GLU A 312 10.83 15.95 -12.14
C GLU A 312 9.78 16.99 -11.71
N ALA A 313 9.47 17.97 -12.57
CA ALA A 313 8.44 18.98 -12.30
C ALA A 313 7.05 18.34 -12.16
N ILE A 314 6.70 17.38 -13.03
CA ILE A 314 5.47 16.58 -12.91
C ILE A 314 5.43 15.87 -11.56
N GLY A 315 6.53 15.23 -11.17
CA GLY A 315 6.63 14.55 -9.87
C GLY A 315 6.42 15.49 -8.69
N THR A 316 7.03 16.67 -8.74
CA THR A 316 6.89 17.69 -7.69
C THR A 316 5.45 18.19 -7.56
N VAL A 317 4.74 18.43 -8.67
CA VAL A 317 3.32 18.79 -8.66
C VAL A 317 2.48 17.66 -8.07
N PHE A 318 2.72 16.42 -8.50
CA PHE A 318 2.02 15.24 -7.99
C PHE A 318 2.28 15.01 -6.50
N LEU A 319 3.43 15.41 -5.97
CA LEU A 319 3.72 15.32 -4.54
C LEU A 319 2.83 16.26 -3.72
N TYR A 320 2.60 17.49 -4.19
CA TYR A 320 1.64 18.40 -3.55
C TYR A 320 0.21 17.87 -3.63
N VAL A 321 -0.17 17.24 -4.76
CA VAL A 321 -1.46 16.53 -4.88
C VAL A 321 -1.53 15.37 -3.88
N ALA A 322 -0.47 14.56 -3.75
CA ALA A 322 -0.40 13.46 -2.80
C ALA A 322 -0.56 13.94 -1.35
N LEU A 323 0.07 15.07 -1.01
CA LEU A 323 -0.06 15.70 0.30
C LEU A 323 -1.50 16.18 0.56
N ALA A 324 -2.15 16.79 -0.42
CA ALA A 324 -3.55 17.22 -0.30
C ALA A 324 -4.49 16.02 -0.13
N VAL A 325 -4.32 14.97 -0.93
CA VAL A 325 -5.08 13.71 -0.82
C VAL A 325 -4.84 13.06 0.55
N TRP A 326 -3.58 13.01 1.01
CA TRP A 326 -3.22 12.53 2.34
C TRP A 326 -3.96 13.30 3.43
N ALA A 327 -3.96 14.64 3.38
CA ALA A 327 -4.61 15.48 4.39
C ALA A 327 -6.13 15.22 4.44
N VAL A 328 -6.79 15.13 3.28
CA VAL A 328 -8.23 14.83 3.19
C VAL A 328 -8.54 13.46 3.82
N VAL A 329 -7.78 12.42 3.45
CA VAL A 329 -7.98 11.06 3.96
C VAL A 329 -7.68 10.97 5.46
N PHE A 330 -6.64 11.66 5.93
CA PHE A 330 -6.27 11.71 7.35
C PHE A 330 -7.33 12.40 8.20
N VAL A 331 -7.84 13.56 7.77
CA VAL A 331 -8.93 14.26 8.46
C VAL A 331 -10.21 13.41 8.49
N ALA A 332 -10.55 12.76 7.37
CA ALA A 332 -11.70 11.85 7.31
C ALA A 332 -11.55 10.65 8.26
N MET A 333 -10.33 10.09 8.37
CA MET A 333 -10.00 9.03 9.32
C MET A 333 -10.16 9.50 10.77
N MET A 334 -9.57 10.65 11.13
CA MET A 334 -9.65 11.21 12.48
C MET A 334 -11.10 11.47 12.89
N ARG A 335 -11.90 12.05 11.98
CA ARG A 335 -13.34 12.24 12.20
C ARG A 335 -14.04 10.89 12.47
N ASN A 336 -13.74 9.85 11.70
CA ASN A 336 -14.34 8.54 11.90
C ASN A 336 -13.93 7.91 13.24
N VAL A 337 -12.66 8.01 13.62
CA VAL A 337 -12.15 7.51 14.91
C VAL A 337 -12.84 8.21 16.08
N VAL A 338 -12.95 9.55 16.05
CA VAL A 338 -13.65 10.33 17.08
C VAL A 338 -15.12 9.91 17.18
N MET A 339 -15.81 9.76 16.04
CA MET A 339 -17.22 9.35 16.01
C MET A 339 -17.46 7.92 16.54
N VAL A 340 -16.48 7.03 16.41
CA VAL A 340 -16.55 5.65 16.96
C VAL A 340 -16.26 5.62 18.46
N LEU A 341 -15.36 6.48 18.94
CA LEU A 341 -14.97 6.57 20.35
C LEU A 341 -16.00 7.35 21.20
N LEU A 342 -16.75 8.27 20.61
CA LEU A 342 -17.82 8.99 21.31
C LEU A 342 -18.96 8.03 21.67
N PRO A 343 -19.44 8.02 22.94
CA PRO A 343 -20.59 7.21 23.32
C PRO A 343 -21.80 7.58 22.45
N ARG A 344 -22.33 6.62 21.69
CA ARG A 344 -23.63 6.82 21.04
C ARG A 344 -24.66 7.04 22.15
N ALA A 345 -25.18 8.26 22.27
CA ALA A 345 -26.35 8.54 23.09
C ALA A 345 -27.44 7.57 22.64
N ARG A 346 -27.82 6.63 23.53
CA ARG A 346 -28.91 5.69 23.24
C ARG A 346 -30.14 6.54 22.90
N PRO A 347 -30.80 6.34 21.74
CA PRO A 347 -32.12 6.90 21.53
C PRO A 347 -32.98 6.46 22.72
N GLY A 348 -33.52 7.42 23.47
CA GLY A 348 -34.36 7.14 24.62
C GLY A 348 -35.44 6.16 24.20
N ARG A 349 -35.56 5.03 24.91
CA ARG A 349 -36.71 4.13 24.73
C ARG A 349 -37.98 5.00 24.82
N PRO A 350 -38.92 4.92 23.86
CA PRO A 350 -40.22 5.52 24.05
C PRO A 350 -40.78 4.99 25.38
N ARG A 351 -41.17 5.90 26.29
CA ARG A 351 -42.01 5.52 27.43
C ARG A 351 -43.29 4.97 26.82
N VAL A 352 -43.41 3.65 26.80
CA VAL A 352 -44.70 2.99 26.62
C VAL A 352 -45.48 3.31 27.90
N GLY A 353 -46.21 4.42 27.86
CA GLY A 353 -47.23 4.72 28.85
C GLY A 353 -48.29 3.65 28.74
N GLN A 354 -48.36 2.80 29.75
CA GLN A 354 -49.51 1.98 30.04
C GLN A 354 -50.73 2.90 30.24
N GLY A 355 -51.83 2.56 29.59
CA GLY A 355 -53.11 3.27 29.69
C GLY A 355 -54.19 2.61 28.85
N GLN A 356 -54.48 1.34 29.14
CA GLN A 356 -55.79 0.75 28.85
C GLN A 356 -56.66 0.92 30.10
N ALA A 357 -57.68 1.77 30.01
CA ALA A 357 -59.03 1.62 30.57
C ALA A 357 -59.85 2.85 30.16
#